data_AF-A9WEV8-F1
#
_entry.id   AF-A9WEV8-F1
#
_cell.length_a   1.000
_cell.length_b   1.000
_cell.length_c   1.000
_cell.angle_alpha   90.00
_cell.angle_beta   90.00
_cell.angle_gamma   90.00
#
_symmetry.space_group_name_H-M   'P 1'
#
loop_
_entity.id
_entity.type
_entity.pdbx_description
1 polymer ?
#
loop_
_entity_poly.entity_id
_entity_poly.type
_entity_poly.pdbx_seq_one_letter_code
_entity_poly.pdbx_strand_id
1 'polypeptide(L)'
;MSYRPNYSASRYTAGRPAQPVRTARTMAEPSLSRLMIAGLMVFLVLSLVVLLAGRLPFTPQPAPVTGNTYRTYVNDARTLLNSYGYTMEGKVHIPIDRAMDLIVERGLPVRE
;
A
#
# COMPACT_ATOMS: atom_id res chain seq x y z
N MET A 1 13.10 -11.60 -110.09
CA MET A 1 14.09 -12.33 -109.27
C MET A 1 14.66 -11.36 -108.25
N SER A 2 14.08 -11.02 -107.09
CA SER A 2 13.43 -11.78 -105.99
C SER A 2 14.36 -12.70 -105.20
N TYR A 3 15.08 -12.11 -104.24
CA TYR A 3 15.57 -12.82 -103.06
C TYR A 3 15.44 -11.90 -101.83
N ARG A 4 14.49 -12.23 -100.95
CA ARG A 4 14.34 -11.65 -99.60
C ARG A 4 14.55 -12.78 -98.59
N PRO A 5 15.50 -12.68 -97.66
CA PRO A 5 15.53 -13.57 -96.51
C PRO A 5 14.57 -13.06 -95.44
N ASN A 6 13.50 -13.83 -95.21
CA ASN A 6 12.71 -13.79 -93.99
C ASN A 6 13.46 -14.59 -92.92
N TYR A 7 13.86 -13.93 -91.83
CA TYR A 7 14.20 -14.62 -90.59
C TYR A 7 13.17 -14.23 -89.53
N SER A 8 12.20 -15.12 -89.32
CA SER A 8 11.34 -15.15 -88.15
C SER A 8 12.13 -15.69 -86.96
N ALA A 9 12.35 -14.86 -85.94
CA ALA A 9 12.81 -15.32 -84.64
C ALA A 9 11.86 -14.81 -83.56
N SER A 10 10.92 -15.68 -83.18
CA SER A 10 10.04 -15.51 -82.04
C SER A 10 10.84 -15.62 -80.75
N ARG A 11 11.30 -14.49 -80.21
CA ARG A 11 11.84 -14.45 -78.84
C ARG A 11 10.70 -14.26 -77.85
N TYR A 12 10.17 -15.38 -77.39
CA TYR A 12 9.66 -15.45 -76.03
C TYR A 12 10.83 -15.15 -75.09
N THR A 13 10.81 -14.02 -74.40
CA THR A 13 11.67 -13.85 -73.25
C THR A 13 11.00 -12.95 -72.22
N ALA A 14 10.55 -13.64 -71.16
CA ALA A 14 10.51 -13.23 -69.77
C ALA A 14 9.69 -11.99 -69.40
N GLY A 15 8.68 -12.26 -68.56
CA GLY A 15 7.88 -11.25 -67.89
C GLY A 15 8.72 -10.14 -67.28
N ARG A 16 8.15 -8.95 -67.36
CA ARG A 16 8.51 -7.77 -66.56
C ARG A 16 8.89 -8.24 -65.15
N PRO A 17 10.15 -8.07 -64.71
CA PRO A 17 10.44 -8.31 -63.32
C PRO A 17 9.56 -7.34 -62.54
N ALA A 18 8.70 -7.90 -61.69
CA ALA A 18 8.00 -7.16 -60.67
C ALA A 18 9.03 -6.25 -60.01
N GLN A 19 8.81 -4.94 -60.09
CA GLN A 19 9.59 -3.99 -59.32
C GLN A 19 9.53 -4.49 -57.88
N PRO A 20 10.66 -4.77 -57.22
CA PRO A 20 10.64 -4.84 -55.79
C PRO A 20 10.23 -3.44 -55.37
N VAL A 21 8.99 -3.30 -54.87
CA VAL A 21 8.64 -2.20 -53.98
C VAL A 21 9.58 -2.41 -52.79
N ARG A 22 10.77 -1.84 -52.93
CA ARG A 22 11.76 -1.70 -51.88
C ARG A 22 11.05 -0.78 -50.92
N THR A 23 10.30 -1.36 -49.98
CA THR A 23 9.94 -0.71 -48.74
C THR A 23 11.29 -0.33 -48.15
N ALA A 24 11.74 0.87 -48.48
CA ALA A 24 12.74 1.55 -47.73
C ALA A 24 12.11 1.67 -46.33
N ARG A 25 12.37 0.66 -45.49
CA ARG A 25 12.53 0.92 -44.07
C ARG A 25 13.70 1.88 -44.02
N THR A 26 13.39 3.17 -44.16
CA THR A 26 14.20 4.19 -43.53
C THR A 26 14.27 3.75 -42.08
N MET A 27 15.36 3.07 -41.71
CA MET A 27 15.91 3.16 -40.38
C MET A 27 16.15 4.65 -40.18
N ALA A 28 15.09 5.35 -39.78
CA ALA A 28 15.18 6.70 -39.30
C ALA A 28 15.95 6.56 -38.01
N GLU A 29 17.24 6.88 -38.05
CA GLU A 29 18.02 7.07 -36.85
C GLU A 29 17.18 7.93 -35.90
N PRO A 30 17.00 7.51 -34.64
CA PRO A 30 16.18 8.27 -33.72
C PRO A 30 16.80 9.66 -33.60
N SER A 31 16.09 10.66 -34.12
CA SER A 31 16.52 12.05 -33.99
C SER A 31 16.72 12.33 -32.50
N LEU A 32 17.75 13.12 -32.16
CA LEU A 32 18.07 13.49 -30.77
C LEU A 32 16.82 13.91 -29.98
N SER A 33 15.90 14.62 -30.64
CA SER A 33 14.60 15.00 -30.07
C SER A 33 13.74 13.83 -29.61
N ARG A 34 13.69 12.71 -30.35
CA ARG A 34 12.92 11.51 -29.97
C ARG A 34 13.52 10.83 -28.74
N LEU A 35 14.86 10.78 -28.64
CA LEU A 35 15.54 10.25 -27.45
C LEU A 35 15.30 11.15 -26.23
N MET A 36 15.34 12.47 -26.40
CA MET A 36 15.04 13.42 -25.33
C MET A 36 13.58 13.32 -24.86
N ILE A 37 12.62 13.25 -25.78
CA ILE A 37 11.20 13.10 -25.46
C ILE A 37 10.94 11.75 -24.76
N ALA A 38 11.55 10.66 -25.24
CA ALA A 38 11.43 9.35 -24.60
C ALA A 38 12.01 9.38 -23.17
N GLY A 39 13.17 10.00 -22.97
CA GLY A 39 13.77 10.15 -21.64
C GLY A 39 12.90 10.99 -20.70
N LEU A 40 12.35 12.10 -21.19
CA LEU A 40 11.45 12.96 -20.42
C LEU A 40 10.15 12.23 -20.05
N MET A 41 9.57 11.45 -20.97
CA MET A 41 8.38 10.65 -20.70
C MET A 41 8.64 9.59 -19.63
N VAL A 42 9.77 8.89 -19.71
CA VAL A 42 10.18 7.92 -18.68
C VAL A 42 10.34 8.60 -17.33
N PHE A 43 11.00 9.76 -17.29
CA PHE A 43 11.18 10.52 -16.06
C PHE A 43 9.84 10.96 -15.44
N LEU A 44 8.92 11.49 -16.26
CA LEU A 44 7.61 11.93 -15.79
C LEU A 44 6.77 10.77 -15.25
N VAL A 45 6.75 9.64 -15.95
CA VAL A 45 6.01 8.45 -15.49
C VAL A 45 6.58 7.93 -14.17
N LEU A 46 7.91 7.86 -14.06
CA LEU A 46 8.57 7.34 -12.86
C LEU A 46 8.36 8.29 -11.66
N SER A 47 8.42 9.60 -11.89
CA SER A 47 8.08 10.61 -10.89
C SER A 47 6.62 10.50 -10.43
N LEU A 48 5.67 10.36 -11.37
CA LEU A 48 4.25 10.19 -11.06
C LEU A 48 3.99 8.94 -10.21
N VAL A 49 4.63 7.81 -10.55
CA VAL A 49 4.50 6.55 -9.80
C VAL A 49 5.03 6.69 -8.38
N VAL A 50 6.18 7.31 -8.19
CA VAL A 50 6.75 7.57 -6.84
C VAL A 50 5.82 8.47 -6.02
N LEU A 51 5.26 9.51 -6.65
CA LEU A 51 4.40 10.49 -5.99
C LEU A 51 3.02 9.90 -5.63
N LEU A 52 2.49 8.97 -6.43
CA LEU A 52 1.28 8.21 -6.11
C LEU A 52 1.53 7.13 -5.05
N ALA A 53 2.63 6.39 -5.15
CA ALA A 53 2.98 5.33 -4.19
C ALA A 53 3.24 5.88 -2.78
N GLY A 54 3.80 7.09 -2.67
CA GLY A 54 4.02 7.77 -1.39
C GLY A 54 2.76 8.34 -0.73
N ARG A 55 1.59 8.32 -1.39
CA ARG A 55 0.31 8.84 -0.86
C ARG A 55 -0.62 7.76 -0.32
N LEU A 56 -0.11 6.59 0.02
CA LEU A 56 -0.91 5.60 0.74
C LEU A 56 -1.26 6.17 2.12
N PRO A 57 -2.56 6.27 2.47
CA PRO A 57 -2.95 6.67 3.81
C PRO A 57 -2.54 5.54 4.76
N PHE A 58 -1.34 5.63 5.32
CA PHE A 58 -0.98 4.87 6.50
C PHE A 58 -1.83 5.42 7.64
N THR A 59 -3.07 4.95 7.75
CA THR A 59 -3.76 5.01 9.03
C THR A 59 -2.95 4.11 9.95
N PRO A 60 -2.28 4.62 10.99
CA PRO A 60 -1.61 3.76 11.94
C PRO A 60 -2.67 2.80 12.47
N GLN A 61 -2.61 1.54 12.04
CA GLN A 61 -3.43 0.50 12.62
C GLN A 61 -2.91 0.35 14.04
N PRO A 62 -3.71 0.63 15.08
CA PRO A 62 -3.27 0.42 16.45
C PRO A 62 -2.88 -1.05 16.54
N ALA A 63 -1.58 -1.30 16.74
CA ALA A 63 -1.08 -2.64 16.93
C ALA A 63 -1.89 -3.28 18.07
N PRO A 64 -2.39 -4.52 17.90
CA PRO A 64 -3.10 -5.18 18.98
C PRO A 64 -2.17 -5.22 20.19
N VAL A 65 -2.60 -4.58 21.28
CA VAL A 65 -1.85 -4.55 22.54
C VAL A 65 -1.87 -5.96 23.12
N THR A 66 -0.88 -6.76 22.75
CA THR A 66 -0.64 -8.09 23.31
C THR A 66 0.01 -7.93 24.68
N GLY A 67 -0.80 -7.72 25.72
CA GLY A 67 -0.33 -7.54 27.10
C GLY A 67 -1.45 -7.11 28.04
N ASN A 68 -1.10 -6.87 29.32
CA ASN A 68 -2.05 -6.32 30.30
C ASN A 68 -2.53 -4.94 29.84
N THR A 69 -3.82 -4.86 29.52
CA THR A 69 -4.46 -3.60 29.14
C THR A 69 -4.70 -2.77 30.40
N TYR A 70 -4.77 -1.44 30.27
CA TYR A 70 -5.19 -0.53 31.34
C TYR A 70 -6.43 -1.03 32.11
N ARG A 71 -7.40 -1.63 31.38
CA ARG A 71 -8.61 -2.22 31.96
C ARG A 71 -8.33 -3.30 32.99
N THR A 72 -7.30 -4.13 32.80
CA THR A 72 -6.94 -5.20 33.72
C THR A 72 -6.53 -4.62 35.08
N TYR A 73 -5.60 -3.65 35.10
CA TYR A 73 -5.17 -3.00 36.34
C TYR A 73 -6.31 -2.29 37.09
N VAL A 74 -7.22 -1.65 36.35
CA VAL A 74 -8.38 -0.97 36.94
C VAL A 74 -9.37 -1.96 37.55
N ASN A 75 -9.61 -3.08 36.87
CA ASN A 75 -10.56 -4.08 37.35
C ASN A 75 -10.03 -4.79 38.59
N ASP A 76 -8.75 -5.14 38.62
CA ASP A 76 -8.13 -5.78 39.78
C ASP A 76 -8.16 -4.85 41.00
N ALA A 77 -7.79 -3.58 40.80
CA ALA A 77 -7.86 -2.56 41.86
C ALA A 77 -9.29 -2.35 42.38
N ARG A 78 -10.29 -2.29 41.48
CA ARG A 78 -11.71 -2.17 41.87
C ARG A 78 -12.18 -3.39 42.67
N THR A 79 -11.73 -4.57 42.30
CA THR A 79 -12.10 -5.82 43.00
C THR A 79 -11.54 -5.82 44.42
N LEU A 80 -10.28 -5.40 44.59
CA LEU A 80 -9.68 -5.25 45.93
C LEU A 80 -10.41 -4.20 46.77
N LEU A 81 -10.76 -3.06 46.19
CA LEU A 81 -11.42 -1.96 46.91
C LEU A 81 -12.86 -2.31 47.35
N ASN A 82 -13.54 -3.14 46.57
CA ASN A 82 -14.94 -3.52 46.80
C ASN A 82 -15.12 -4.84 47.57
N SER A 83 -14.03 -5.49 47.97
CA SER A 83 -14.07 -6.74 48.72
C SER A 83 -13.81 -6.54 50.21
N TYR A 84 -14.24 -7.49 51.03
CA TYR A 84 -13.85 -7.56 52.43
C TYR A 84 -12.51 -8.27 52.56
N GLY A 85 -11.71 -7.87 53.55
CA GLY A 85 -10.43 -8.53 53.79
C GLY A 85 -9.83 -8.22 55.14
N TYR A 86 -8.79 -8.97 55.47
CA TYR A 86 -7.91 -8.71 56.61
C TYR A 86 -6.53 -8.41 56.06
N THR A 87 -5.95 -7.29 56.48
CA THR A 87 -4.57 -6.98 56.15
C THR A 87 -3.63 -7.72 57.11
N MET A 88 -2.38 -7.95 56.71
CA MET A 88 -1.39 -8.64 57.56
C MET A 88 -1.09 -7.86 58.86
N GLU A 89 -1.32 -6.56 58.85
CA GLU A 89 -1.23 -5.67 60.01
C GLU A 89 -2.42 -5.81 60.97
N GLY A 90 -3.31 -6.77 60.74
CA GLY A 90 -4.48 -7.06 61.58
C GLY A 90 -5.62 -6.06 61.40
N LYS A 91 -5.60 -5.23 60.35
CA LYS A 91 -6.67 -4.27 60.08
C LYS A 91 -7.76 -4.92 59.23
N VAL A 92 -9.02 -4.61 59.53
CA VAL A 92 -10.16 -5.04 58.73
C VAL A 92 -10.36 -4.05 57.59
N HIS A 93 -10.34 -4.56 56.36
CA HIS A 93 -10.73 -3.83 55.17
C HIS A 93 -12.22 -4.08 54.89
N ILE A 94 -12.96 -2.98 54.74
CA ILE A 94 -14.38 -2.99 54.38
C ILE A 94 -14.57 -2.26 53.05
N PRO A 95 -15.51 -2.71 52.19
CA PRO A 95 -15.86 -1.99 50.98
C PRO A 95 -16.29 -0.56 51.30
N ILE A 96 -15.93 0.38 50.42
CA ILE A 96 -16.21 1.82 50.64
C ILE A 96 -17.71 2.06 50.83
N ASP A 97 -18.57 1.43 50.03
CA ASP A 97 -20.03 1.59 50.15
C ASP A 97 -20.52 1.19 51.55
N ARG A 98 -20.01 0.07 52.09
CA ARG A 98 -20.39 -0.35 53.44
C ARG A 98 -19.81 0.57 54.50
N ALA A 99 -18.59 1.07 54.32
CA ALA A 99 -18.01 2.04 55.23
C ALA A 99 -18.87 3.31 55.31
N MET A 100 -19.34 3.79 54.16
CA MET A 100 -20.23 4.95 54.08
C MET A 100 -21.57 4.69 54.77
N ASP A 101 -22.20 3.53 54.53
CA ASP A 101 -23.43 3.14 55.23
C ASP A 101 -23.24 3.16 56.75
N LEU A 102 -22.14 2.59 57.24
CA LEU A 102 -21.86 2.53 58.68
C LEU A 102 -21.62 3.92 59.27
N ILE A 103 -21.00 4.84 58.53
CA ILE A 103 -20.80 6.23 58.96
C ILE A 103 -22.15 6.95 59.03
N VAL A 104 -23.06 6.70 58.08
CA VAL A 104 -24.41 7.28 58.10
C VAL A 104 -25.25 6.70 59.23
N GLU A 105 -25.20 5.38 59.44
CA GLU A 105 -25.96 4.66 60.46
C GLU A 105 -25.48 4.95 61.89
N ARG A 106 -24.16 5.01 62.11
CA ARG A 106 -23.54 5.02 63.45
C ARG A 106 -22.76 6.29 63.77
N GLY A 107 -22.61 7.19 62.80
CA GLY A 107 -21.77 8.38 62.92
C GLY A 107 -20.27 8.06 62.78
N LEU A 108 -19.45 9.11 62.88
CA LEU A 108 -17.99 8.96 62.88
C LEU A 108 -17.53 8.41 64.24
N PRO A 109 -16.57 7.46 64.25
CA PRO A 109 -16.03 6.94 65.50
C PRO A 109 -15.32 8.05 66.27
N VAL A 110 -15.75 8.26 67.52
CA VAL A 110 -15.09 9.16 68.47
C VAL A 110 -14.08 8.35 69.27
N ARG A 111 -12.86 8.88 69.44
CA ARG A 111 -11.86 8.25 70.31
C ARG A 111 -12.28 8.48 71.76
N GLU A 112 -12.45 7.41 72.53
CA GLU A 112 -12.48 7.49 73.99
C GLU A 112 -11.10 7.86 74.56
#